data_AF-A0A6L5Y0I2-F1
#
_entry.id   AF-A0A6L5Y0I2-F1
#
_cell.length_a   1.000
_cell.length_b   1.000
_cell.length_c   1.000
_cell.angle_alpha   90.00
_cell.angle_beta   90.00
_cell.angle_gamma   90.00
#
_symmetry.space_group_name_H-M   'P 1'
#
loop_
_entity.id
_entity.type
_entity.pdbx_description
1 polymer ?
#
loop_
_entity_poly.entity_id
_entity_poly.type
_entity_poly.pdbx_seq_one_letter_code
_entity_poly.pdbx_strand_id
1 'polypeptide(L)'
;MNREVREDWKQYLFEERKDYTFDEAIEKVLNAIKFLKKNSVRVTANMLLDEKKADSEFHLSEMEKAGYIQAFSNMGYTISDCETIVKVIDVIYHWFDVTKIKAYEMAEYAANNRLTVTQTIKDKLNVDFDEIVEFVDTVLEEMLVYTKAKTVECGKGFAEMINGLLLSLE
;
A
#
# COMPACT_ATOMS: atom_id res chain seq x y z
N MET A 1 21.90 -7.68 -4.40
CA MET A 1 22.02 -7.77 -2.93
C MET A 1 21.19 -8.98 -2.54
N ASN A 2 21.79 -10.08 -2.05
CA ASN A 2 21.04 -11.30 -1.71
C ASN A 2 20.34 -11.07 -0.37
N ARG A 3 19.12 -10.50 -0.40
CA ARG A 3 18.21 -10.58 0.75
C ARG A 3 17.65 -11.99 0.79
N GLU A 4 17.68 -12.63 1.96
CA GLU A 4 17.08 -13.94 2.14
C GLU A 4 15.56 -13.79 2.06
N VAL A 5 14.98 -14.22 0.93
CA VAL A 5 13.55 -14.12 0.68
C VAL A 5 12.84 -15.27 1.40
N ARG A 6 11.74 -14.97 2.11
CA ARG A 6 10.88 -15.99 2.71
C ARG A 6 10.42 -17.02 1.67
N GLU A 7 10.43 -18.30 2.04
CA GLU A 7 10.15 -19.39 1.09
C GLU A 7 8.75 -19.30 0.47
N ASP A 8 7.75 -18.89 1.25
CA ASP A 8 6.39 -18.69 0.79
C ASP A 8 6.25 -17.51 -0.18
N TRP A 9 7.23 -16.61 -0.27
CA TRP A 9 7.19 -15.46 -1.17
C TRP A 9 7.89 -15.69 -2.51
N LYS A 10 8.72 -16.74 -2.62
CA LYS A 10 9.38 -17.10 -3.89
C LYS A 10 8.38 -17.37 -5.02
N GLN A 11 7.16 -17.77 -4.68
CA GLN A 11 6.08 -17.94 -5.66
C GLN A 11 5.72 -16.65 -6.41
N TYR A 12 5.96 -15.47 -5.80
CA TYR A 12 5.64 -14.16 -6.39
C TYR A 12 6.80 -13.57 -7.21
N LEU A 13 8.04 -13.97 -6.93
CA LEU A 13 9.23 -13.39 -7.55
C LEU A 13 9.48 -13.91 -8.98
N PHE A 14 10.16 -13.10 -9.78
CA PHE A 14 10.60 -13.46 -11.12
C PHE A 14 12.04 -13.98 -11.08
N GLU A 15 12.26 -15.19 -11.58
CA GLU A 15 13.61 -15.73 -11.73
C GLU A 15 14.35 -15.04 -12.88
N GLU A 16 15.51 -14.43 -12.60
CA GLU A 16 16.28 -13.62 -13.58
C GLU A 16 16.56 -14.30 -14.92
N ARG A 17 16.61 -15.64 -14.96
CA ARG A 17 16.97 -16.43 -16.15
C ARG A 17 15.81 -17.22 -16.75
N LYS A 18 14.61 -17.10 -16.19
CA LYS A 18 13.44 -17.79 -16.74
C LYS A 18 12.76 -16.88 -17.76
N ASP A 19 12.52 -17.44 -18.95
CA ASP A 19 11.67 -16.80 -19.96
C ASP A 19 10.20 -17.11 -19.62
N TYR A 20 9.59 -16.22 -18.85
CA TYR A 20 8.19 -16.36 -18.46
C TYR A 20 7.28 -16.09 -19.65
N THR A 21 6.32 -16.99 -19.85
CA THR A 21 5.17 -16.68 -20.70
C THR A 21 4.36 -15.53 -20.10
N PHE A 22 3.58 -14.87 -20.95
CA PHE A 22 2.73 -13.75 -20.55
C PHE A 22 1.75 -14.18 -19.43
N ASP A 23 1.12 -15.35 -19.57
CA ASP A 23 0.16 -15.88 -18.60
C ASP A 23 0.81 -16.21 -17.25
N GLU A 24 1.99 -16.82 -17.23
CA GLU A 24 2.72 -17.11 -15.99
C GLU A 24 3.11 -15.81 -15.25
N ALA A 25 3.52 -14.79 -16.00
CA ALA A 25 3.88 -13.52 -15.42
C ALA A 25 2.68 -12.78 -14.81
N ILE A 26 1.53 -12.82 -15.50
CA ILE A 26 0.27 -12.30 -14.99
C ILE A 26 -0.14 -13.02 -13.71
N GLU A 27 -0.05 -14.34 -13.70
CA GLU A 27 -0.43 -15.15 -12.54
C GLU A 27 0.41 -14.78 -11.30
N LYS A 28 1.72 -14.57 -11.48
CA LYS A 28 2.60 -14.09 -10.41
C LYS A 28 2.18 -12.72 -9.88
N VAL A 29 1.96 -11.76 -10.77
CA VAL A 29 1.48 -10.40 -10.43
C VAL A 29 0.15 -10.48 -9.68
N LEU A 30 -0.80 -11.28 -10.16
CA LEU A 30 -2.09 -11.51 -9.52
C LEU A 30 -1.97 -12.08 -8.12
N ASN A 31 -1.09 -13.05 -7.93
CA ASN A 31 -0.89 -13.67 -6.63
C ASN A 31 -0.28 -12.69 -5.62
N ALA A 32 0.64 -11.82 -6.07
CA ALA A 32 1.18 -10.73 -5.24
C ALA A 32 0.08 -9.70 -4.88
N ILE A 33 -0.73 -9.28 -5.85
CA ILE A 33 -1.86 -8.36 -5.62
C ILE A 33 -2.87 -8.97 -4.62
N LYS A 34 -3.18 -10.26 -4.76
CA LYS A 34 -4.07 -10.98 -3.82
C LYS A 34 -3.50 -10.99 -2.41
N PHE A 35 -2.20 -11.20 -2.25
CA PHE A 35 -1.53 -11.12 -0.95
C PHE A 35 -1.71 -9.73 -0.32
N LEU A 36 -1.46 -8.67 -1.09
CA LEU A 36 -1.60 -7.28 -0.63
C LEU A 36 -3.06 -6.96 -0.24
N LYS A 37 -4.03 -7.27 -1.11
CA LYS A 37 -5.46 -7.05 -0.82
C LYS A 37 -5.94 -7.84 0.39
N LYS A 38 -5.50 -9.11 0.54
CA LYS A 38 -5.83 -9.94 1.72
C LYS A 38 -5.37 -9.29 3.03
N ASN A 39 -4.26 -8.56 2.98
CA ASN A 39 -3.71 -7.81 4.12
C ASN A 39 -4.13 -6.33 4.11
N SER A 40 -5.28 -6.02 3.51
CA SER A 40 -5.87 -4.68 3.46
C SER A 40 -4.95 -3.58 2.91
N VAL A 41 -3.89 -3.94 2.19
CA VAL A 41 -3.01 -2.97 1.53
C VAL A 41 -3.74 -2.45 0.31
N ARG A 42 -3.72 -1.12 0.15
CA ARG A 42 -4.29 -0.50 -1.03
C ARG A 42 -3.43 -0.85 -2.24
N VAL A 43 -4.08 -1.32 -3.31
CA VAL A 43 -3.43 -1.56 -4.59
C VAL A 43 -4.34 -1.03 -5.68
N THR A 44 -3.86 -0.03 -6.42
CA THR A 44 -4.57 0.54 -7.58
C THR A 44 -3.73 0.42 -8.84
N ALA A 45 -4.37 0.59 -10.00
CA ALA A 45 -3.64 0.57 -11.27
C ALA A 45 -2.60 1.69 -11.34
N ASN A 46 -2.91 2.88 -10.77
CA ASN A 46 -1.95 3.97 -10.70
C ASN A 46 -0.75 3.58 -9.82
N MET A 47 -0.94 2.88 -8.70
CA MET A 47 0.21 2.43 -7.87
C MET A 47 1.16 1.49 -8.63
N LEU A 48 0.65 0.74 -9.61
CA LEU A 48 1.46 -0.18 -10.42
C LEU A 48 2.06 0.47 -11.67
N LEU A 49 1.39 1.48 -12.23
CA LEU A 49 1.68 2.01 -13.57
C LEU A 49 2.13 3.48 -13.57
N ASP A 50 1.70 4.26 -12.57
CA ASP A 50 1.96 5.71 -12.42
C ASP A 50 2.04 6.11 -10.94
N GLU A 51 3.21 5.84 -10.36
CA GLU A 51 3.52 6.11 -8.95
C GLU A 51 3.24 7.56 -8.55
N LYS A 52 3.52 8.54 -9.42
CA LYS A 52 3.29 9.96 -9.13
C LYS A 52 1.81 10.28 -8.99
N LYS A 53 0.98 9.68 -9.85
CA LYS A 53 -0.47 9.85 -9.77
C LYS A 53 -1.04 9.19 -8.52
N ALA A 54 -0.57 7.99 -8.19
CA ALA A 54 -0.97 7.30 -6.96
C ALA A 54 -0.62 8.11 -5.71
N ASP A 55 0.60 8.67 -5.65
CA ASP A 55 1.06 9.51 -4.55
C ASP A 55 0.13 10.72 -4.36
N SER A 56 -0.29 11.36 -5.46
CA SER A 56 -1.23 12.50 -5.39
C SER A 56 -2.66 12.14 -4.97
N GLU A 57 -3.10 10.90 -5.22
CA GLU A 57 -4.47 10.45 -4.93
C GLU A 57 -4.66 10.05 -3.46
N PHE A 58 -3.61 9.52 -2.84
CA PHE A 58 -3.70 8.79 -1.57
C PHE A 58 -2.96 9.45 -0.41
N HIS A 59 -2.67 10.73 -0.53
CA HIS A 59 -2.22 11.58 0.57
C HIS A 59 -3.27 12.61 0.96
N LEU A 60 -3.23 13.03 2.23
CA LEU A 60 -4.01 14.14 2.72
C LEU A 60 -3.51 15.45 2.07
N SER A 61 -4.45 16.25 1.58
CA SER A 61 -4.15 17.62 1.16
C SER A 61 -3.79 18.49 2.36
N GLU A 62 -3.09 19.60 2.14
CA GLU A 62 -2.75 20.55 3.20
C GLU A 62 -3.99 21.12 3.91
N MET A 63 -5.11 21.28 3.17
CA MET A 63 -6.39 21.70 3.72
C MET A 63 -6.96 20.66 4.68
N GLU A 64 -6.88 19.38 4.33
CA GLU A 64 -7.33 18.27 5.18
C GLU A 64 -6.45 18.12 6.43
N LYS A 65 -5.13 18.22 6.27
CA LYS A 65 -4.17 18.21 7.40
C LYS A 65 -4.50 19.31 8.39
N ALA A 66 -4.72 20.55 7.92
CA ALA A 66 -5.10 21.67 8.77
C ALA A 66 -6.45 21.43 9.48
N GLY A 67 -7.43 20.86 8.78
CA GLY A 67 -8.72 20.47 9.36
C GLY A 67 -8.58 19.46 10.50
N TYR A 68 -7.76 18.43 10.31
CA TYR A 68 -7.51 17.43 11.36
C TYR A 68 -6.72 18.00 12.54
N ILE A 69 -5.71 18.85 12.30
CA ILE A 69 -4.98 19.54 13.38
C ILE A 69 -5.94 20.34 14.25
N GLN A 70 -6.87 21.09 13.64
CA GLN A 70 -7.87 21.86 14.38
C GLN A 70 -8.82 20.94 15.17
N ALA A 71 -9.25 19.81 14.58
CA ALA A 71 -10.11 18.86 15.25
C ALA A 71 -9.46 18.28 16.52
N PHE A 72 -8.22 17.80 16.43
CA PHE A 72 -7.48 17.28 17.60
C PHE A 72 -7.11 18.38 18.60
N SER A 73 -6.81 19.60 18.14
CA SER A 73 -6.58 20.72 19.06
C SER A 73 -7.84 21.02 19.89
N ASN A 74 -9.03 20.95 19.29
CA ASN A 74 -10.30 21.12 20.00
C ASN A 74 -10.58 19.98 21.01
N MET A 75 -9.95 18.81 20.82
CA MET A 75 -9.99 17.68 21.75
C MET A 75 -8.96 17.80 22.88
N GLY A 76 -8.13 18.85 22.89
CA GLY A 76 -7.16 19.14 23.95
C GLY A 76 -5.75 18.59 23.72
N TYR A 77 -5.45 18.07 22.54
CA TYR A 77 -4.09 17.65 22.18
C TYR A 77 -3.15 18.84 21.98
N THR A 78 -1.86 18.64 22.25
CA THR A 78 -0.84 19.65 21.93
C THR A 78 -0.62 19.74 20.41
N ILE A 79 -0.11 20.86 19.91
CA ILE A 79 0.18 21.03 18.48
C ILE A 79 1.13 19.94 17.96
N SER A 80 2.16 19.59 18.73
CA SER A 80 3.11 18.53 18.39
C SER A 80 2.45 17.16 18.28
N ASP A 81 1.49 16.87 19.17
CA ASP A 81 0.73 15.62 19.11
C ASP A 81 -0.23 15.63 17.92
N CYS A 82 -0.91 16.74 17.65
CA CYS A 82 -1.78 16.89 16.48
C CYS A 82 -1.03 16.60 15.17
N GLU A 83 0.16 17.18 14.99
CA GLU A 83 1.00 16.92 13.81
C GLU A 83 1.39 15.45 13.69
N THR A 84 1.69 14.81 14.81
CA THR A 84 2.03 13.38 14.85
C THR A 84 0.82 12.52 14.48
N ILE A 85 -0.35 12.80 15.06
CA ILE A 85 -1.61 12.10 14.78
C ILE A 85 -1.98 12.25 13.30
N VAL A 86 -1.85 13.44 12.73
CA VAL A 86 -2.15 13.66 11.30
C VAL A 86 -1.21 12.87 10.39
N LYS A 87 0.08 12.74 10.74
CA LYS A 87 1.00 11.85 10.01
C LYS A 87 0.53 10.39 10.08
N VAL A 88 0.01 9.95 11.23
CA VAL A 88 -0.56 8.59 11.37
C VAL A 88 -1.78 8.40 10.48
N ILE A 89 -2.69 9.38 10.42
CA ILE A 89 -3.85 9.34 9.51
C ILE A 89 -3.39 9.22 8.06
N ASP A 90 -2.42 10.06 7.66
CA ASP A 90 -1.91 10.08 6.29
C ASP A 90 -1.25 8.75 5.92
N VAL A 91 -0.42 8.18 6.79
CA VAL A 91 0.22 6.87 6.57
C VAL A 91 -0.82 5.75 6.45
N ILE A 92 -1.77 5.68 7.39
CA ILE A 92 -2.82 4.65 7.36
C ILE A 92 -3.67 4.81 6.10
N TYR A 93 -4.06 6.05 5.80
CA TYR A 93 -4.85 6.34 4.61
C TYR A 93 -4.09 5.99 3.36
N HIS A 94 -2.80 6.29 3.24
CA HIS A 94 -1.99 6.00 2.05
C HIS A 94 -1.84 4.50 1.80
N TRP A 95 -1.45 3.75 2.83
CA TRP A 95 -1.04 2.35 2.70
C TRP A 95 -2.21 1.37 2.67
N PHE A 96 -3.30 1.65 3.38
CA PHE A 96 -4.37 0.68 3.57
C PHE A 96 -5.63 1.06 2.81
N ASP A 97 -6.39 0.04 2.38
CA ASP A 97 -7.67 0.22 1.71
C ASP A 97 -8.78 0.61 2.69
N VAL A 98 -8.61 1.80 3.28
CA VAL A 98 -9.50 2.39 4.26
C VAL A 98 -9.87 3.81 3.85
N THR A 99 -11.03 4.28 4.29
CA THR A 99 -11.45 5.67 4.07
C THR A 99 -10.66 6.62 4.97
N LYS A 100 -10.62 7.91 4.61
CA LYS A 100 -10.03 8.96 5.47
C LYS A 100 -10.68 9.01 6.86
N ILE A 101 -11.99 8.77 6.94
CA ILE A 101 -12.74 8.68 8.20
C ILE A 101 -12.22 7.51 9.04
N LYS A 102 -12.04 6.33 8.42
CA LYS A 102 -11.53 5.16 9.14
C LYS A 102 -10.09 5.37 9.62
N ALA A 103 -9.24 5.98 8.80
CA ALA A 103 -7.88 6.34 9.18
C ALA A 103 -7.86 7.32 10.37
N TYR A 104 -8.76 8.30 10.37
CA TYR A 104 -8.98 9.22 11.50
C TYR A 104 -9.35 8.47 12.79
N GLU A 105 -10.36 7.59 12.75
CA GLU A 105 -10.78 6.80 13.92
C GLU A 105 -9.64 5.92 14.46
N MET A 106 -8.82 5.36 13.57
CA MET A 106 -7.66 4.56 13.95
C MET A 106 -6.59 5.41 14.64
N ALA A 107 -6.30 6.60 14.13
CA ALA A 107 -5.31 7.50 14.72
C ALA A 107 -5.79 8.05 16.08
N GLU A 108 -7.07 8.38 16.21
CA GLU A 108 -7.69 8.76 17.49
C GLU A 108 -7.61 7.60 18.50
N TYR A 109 -7.91 6.37 18.07
CA TYR A 109 -7.74 5.18 18.91
C TYR A 109 -6.29 5.00 19.36
N ALA A 110 -5.32 5.17 18.47
CA ALA A 110 -3.90 5.08 18.80
C ALA A 110 -3.49 6.11 19.86
N ALA A 111 -3.90 7.36 19.68
CA ALA A 111 -3.59 8.46 20.59
C ALA A 111 -4.17 8.23 21.99
N ASN A 112 -5.46 7.85 22.07
CA ASN A 112 -6.15 7.61 23.33
C ASN A 112 -5.57 6.42 24.12
N ASN A 113 -5.01 5.43 23.42
CA ASN A 113 -4.48 4.21 24.04
C ASN A 113 -2.94 4.17 24.09
N ARG A 114 -2.26 5.23 23.63
CA ARG A 114 -0.79 5.33 23.55
C ARG A 114 -0.16 4.17 22.76
N LEU A 115 -0.81 3.78 21.67
CA LEU A 115 -0.35 2.71 20.79
C LEU A 115 0.54 3.26 19.67
N THR A 116 1.47 2.44 19.22
CA THR A 116 2.18 2.68 17.97
C THR A 116 1.28 2.47 16.75
N VAL A 117 1.70 2.99 15.60
CA VAL A 117 1.00 2.78 14.33
C VAL A 117 0.90 1.30 13.98
N THR A 118 1.99 0.54 14.13
CA THR A 118 2.02 -0.91 13.89
C THR A 118 1.04 -1.67 14.79
N GLN A 119 0.99 -1.36 16.08
CA GLN A 119 0.00 -1.96 16.99
C GLN A 119 -1.43 -1.61 16.60
N THR A 120 -1.68 -0.36 16.22
CA THR A 120 -3.00 0.09 15.78
C THR A 120 -3.46 -0.62 14.51
N ILE A 121 -2.59 -0.77 13.52
CA ILE A 121 -2.85 -1.52 12.29
C ILE A 121 -3.17 -2.98 12.62
N LYS A 122 -2.37 -3.60 13.49
CA LYS A 122 -2.61 -4.96 13.95
C LYS A 122 -3.96 -5.11 14.64
N ASP A 123 -4.30 -4.22 15.56
CA ASP A 123 -5.53 -4.31 16.34
C ASP A 123 -6.80 -4.01 15.51
N LYS A 124 -6.71 -3.14 14.50
CA LYS A 124 -7.87 -2.66 13.74
C LYS A 124 -8.06 -3.34 12.40
N LEU A 125 -6.97 -3.79 11.77
CA LEU A 125 -6.99 -4.43 10.45
C LEU A 125 -6.57 -5.90 10.51
N ASN A 126 -6.04 -6.38 11.64
CA ASN A 126 -5.45 -7.71 11.77
C ASN A 126 -4.33 -7.95 10.75
N VAL A 127 -3.51 -6.91 10.53
CA VAL A 127 -2.38 -6.91 9.59
C VAL A 127 -1.07 -6.73 10.35
N ASP A 128 -0.06 -7.50 9.96
CA ASP A 128 1.32 -7.29 10.40
C ASP A 128 1.98 -6.26 9.47
N PHE A 129 2.15 -5.04 9.95
CA PHE A 129 2.69 -3.96 9.11
C PHE A 129 4.15 -4.20 8.71
N ASP A 130 4.95 -4.84 9.57
CA ASP A 130 6.35 -5.11 9.27
C ASP A 130 6.47 -6.16 8.15
N GLU A 131 5.56 -7.15 8.15
CA GLU A 131 5.44 -8.10 7.04
C GLU A 131 5.07 -7.42 5.71
N ILE A 132 4.17 -6.44 5.75
CA ILE A 132 3.82 -5.66 4.56
C ILE A 132 5.00 -4.86 4.03
N VAL A 133 5.73 -4.17 4.90
CA VAL A 133 6.92 -3.41 4.51
C VAL A 133 7.96 -4.33 3.87
N GLU A 134 8.25 -5.48 4.49
CA GLU A 134 9.20 -6.46 3.95
C GLU A 134 8.74 -7.02 2.60
N PHE A 135 7.44 -7.29 2.43
CA PHE A 135 6.87 -7.75 1.16
C PHE A 135 6.98 -6.69 0.07
N VAL A 136 6.70 -5.42 0.39
CA VAL A 136 6.83 -4.32 -0.58
C VAL A 136 8.27 -4.17 -1.04
N ASP A 137 9.21 -4.15 -0.11
CA ASP A 137 10.65 -4.00 -0.36
C ASP A 137 11.29 -5.19 -1.11
N THR A 138 10.63 -6.35 -1.14
CA THR A 138 11.20 -7.59 -1.70
C THR A 138 10.48 -8.05 -2.96
N VAL A 139 9.14 -8.05 -2.92
CA VAL A 139 8.30 -8.61 -3.99
C VAL A 139 7.74 -7.50 -4.86
N LEU A 140 7.21 -6.43 -4.26
CA LEU A 140 6.53 -5.40 -5.04
C LEU A 140 7.50 -4.62 -5.92
N GLU A 141 8.71 -4.29 -5.43
CA GLU A 141 9.72 -3.62 -6.25
C GLU A 141 10.08 -4.41 -7.52
N GLU A 142 10.35 -5.71 -7.40
CA GLU A 142 10.64 -6.57 -8.56
C GLU A 142 9.45 -6.65 -9.52
N MET A 143 8.24 -6.77 -8.97
CA MET A 143 7.01 -6.79 -9.74
C MET A 143 6.83 -5.49 -10.53
N LEU A 144 7.06 -4.32 -9.90
CA LEU A 144 6.96 -3.01 -10.54
C LEU A 144 7.99 -2.82 -11.65
N VAL A 145 9.21 -3.34 -11.49
CA VAL A 145 10.23 -3.31 -12.54
C VAL A 145 9.77 -4.14 -13.74
N TYR A 146 9.29 -5.36 -13.50
CA TYR A 146 8.77 -6.22 -14.56
C TYR A 146 7.57 -5.60 -15.29
N THR A 147 6.57 -5.13 -14.54
CA THR A 147 5.35 -4.56 -15.15
C THR A 147 5.65 -3.30 -15.95
N LYS A 148 6.55 -2.43 -15.48
CA LYS A 148 7.01 -1.26 -16.24
C LYS A 148 7.71 -1.67 -17.54
N ALA A 149 8.62 -2.64 -17.48
CA ALA A 149 9.33 -3.14 -18.67
C ALA A 149 8.36 -3.73 -19.71
N LYS A 150 7.41 -4.57 -19.28
CA LYS A 150 6.40 -5.15 -20.17
C LYS A 150 5.39 -4.15 -20.70
N THR A 151 5.04 -3.12 -19.93
CA THR A 151 4.20 -2.03 -20.45
C THR A 151 4.88 -1.28 -21.60
N VAL A 152 6.21 -1.09 -21.52
CA VAL A 152 6.98 -0.48 -22.62
C VAL A 152 7.03 -1.39 -23.85
N GLU A 153 7.20 -2.70 -23.65
CA GLU A 153 7.30 -3.68 -24.74
C GLU A 153 5.95 -3.92 -25.45
N CYS A 154 4.88 -4.10 -24.69
CA CYS A 154 3.55 -4.51 -25.18
C CYS A 154 2.59 -3.32 -25.40
N GLY A 155 2.96 -2.11 -24.97
CA GLY A 155 2.13 -0.92 -25.08
C GLY A 155 0.87 -0.98 -24.19
N LYS A 156 -0.21 -0.33 -24.65
CA LYS A 156 -1.44 -0.13 -23.85
C LYS A 156 -2.14 -1.43 -23.41
N GLY A 157 -2.02 -2.51 -24.18
CA GLY A 157 -2.75 -3.76 -23.90
C GLY A 157 -2.38 -4.41 -22.56
N PHE A 158 -1.12 -4.29 -22.13
CA PHE A 158 -0.68 -4.83 -20.83
C PHE A 158 -1.21 -4.01 -19.65
N ALA A 159 -1.22 -2.68 -19.77
CA ALA A 159 -1.79 -1.78 -18.76
C ALA A 159 -3.30 -1.97 -18.60
N GLU A 160 -4.03 -2.10 -19.71
CA GLU A 160 -5.48 -2.38 -19.71
C GLU A 160 -5.80 -3.72 -19.05
N MET A 161 -4.97 -4.73 -19.28
CA MET A 161 -5.12 -6.03 -18.65
C MET A 161 -4.84 -5.98 -17.14
N ILE A 162 -3.74 -5.34 -16.69
CA ILE A 162 -3.50 -5.14 -15.24
C ILE A 162 -4.67 -4.41 -14.59
N ASN A 163 -5.20 -3.38 -15.24
CA ASN A 163 -6.37 -2.65 -14.74
C ASN A 163 -7.62 -3.54 -14.68
N GLY A 164 -7.89 -4.34 -15.72
CA GLY A 164 -9.00 -5.29 -15.73
C GLY A 164 -8.87 -6.37 -14.65
N LEU A 165 -7.64 -6.83 -14.38
CA LEU A 165 -7.36 -7.78 -13.31
C LEU A 165 -7.62 -7.18 -11.93
N LEU A 166 -7.19 -5.95 -11.68
CA LEU A 166 -7.45 -5.25 -10.40
C LEU A 166 -8.95 -5.08 -10.14
N LEU A 167 -9.71 -4.71 -11.18
CA LEU A 167 -11.17 -4.58 -11.13
C LEU A 167 -11.87 -5.93 -10.89
N SER A 168 -11.30 -7.03 -11.37
CA SER A 168 -11.87 -8.38 -11.14
C SER A 168 -11.68 -8.91 -9.70
N LEU A 169 -10.83 -8.23 -8.93
CA LEU A 169 -10.51 -8.56 -7.54
C LEU A 169 -11.22 -7.63 -6.53
N GLU A 170 -12.15 -6.79 -6.99
CA GLU A 170 -13.04 -5.96 -6.18
C GLU A 170 -14.40 -6.65 -5.99
#